data_AF-A0A1F3NX27-F1
#
_entry.id   AF-A0A1F3NX27-F1
#
_cell.length_a   1.000
_cell.length_b   1.000
_cell.length_c   1.000
_cell.angle_alpha   90.00
_cell.angle_beta   90.00
_cell.angle_gamma   90.00
#
_symmetry.space_group_name_H-M   'P 1'
#
loop_
_entity.id
_entity.type
_entity.pdbx_description
1 polymer ?
#
loop_
_entity_poly.entity_id
_entity_poly.type
_entity_poly.pdbx_seq_one_letter_code
_entity_poly.pdbx_strand_id
1 'polypeptide(L)'
;MKNTLFQIFIATFFSFSSAYAHKEWIHQFIAQEAYQFLENYYVNNGCSLDALTKIKNAIFDERTGKLFKGSIDDRTNDPWLTNFGIAIGEWREDTDDPIWGYNLLNGGTASVTHFWNADYGDNTENDIGLGDPKPNALTKAKYYLFGGTTLNINMADYDFKSKRLINGYRISYNSLVEFYRTGKCKLWGRYFETTYEPYENGPIEVTNYTYSKIWSMQILGRVAHLLQDMGVPAHAHNHEHPCPLCEPDYYEMEMGGSWDVVGDGTNCENMDGILNTPYAYNYTASTAASQGGLIEEALSLDDVSLIRYLFYSSNQLADFFPSGVNNGTGEGSLPVLCVRLKSKQIIKAGDNSLNNGSNDYVTSRYQT
;
A
#
# COMPACT_ATOMS: atom_id res chain seq x y z
N MET A 1 18.87 -4.35 -20.90
CA MET A 1 18.65 -3.02 -20.28
C MET A 1 17.18 -2.57 -20.19
N LYS A 2 16.15 -3.39 -20.48
CA LYS A 2 14.74 -2.93 -20.45
C LYS A 2 13.97 -3.28 -19.16
N ASN A 3 14.45 -4.20 -18.32
CA ASN A 3 13.80 -4.60 -17.05
C ASN A 3 14.55 -4.10 -15.80
N THR A 4 15.80 -3.68 -15.95
CA THR A 4 16.68 -3.33 -14.82
C THR A 4 16.18 -2.13 -14.02
N LEU A 5 15.53 -1.15 -14.63
CA LEU A 5 15.03 0.05 -13.93
C LEU A 5 13.77 -0.22 -13.09
N PHE A 6 12.87 -1.08 -13.57
CA PHE A 6 11.68 -1.50 -12.83
C PHE A 6 12.07 -2.45 -11.70
N GLN A 7 12.94 -3.41 -11.99
CA GLN A 7 13.50 -4.32 -10.99
C GLN A 7 14.28 -3.57 -9.92
N ILE A 8 15.12 -2.58 -10.27
CA ILE A 8 15.82 -1.76 -9.26
C ILE A 8 14.85 -0.84 -8.51
N PHE A 9 13.84 -0.25 -9.17
CA PHE A 9 12.85 0.59 -8.47
C PHE A 9 12.09 -0.23 -7.41
N ILE A 10 11.58 -1.40 -7.78
CA ILE A 10 10.88 -2.32 -6.88
C ILE A 10 11.85 -2.80 -5.81
N ALA A 11 12.97 -3.43 -6.19
CA ALA A 11 14.01 -3.90 -5.26
C ALA A 11 14.42 -2.85 -4.23
N THR A 12 14.66 -1.61 -4.66
CA THR A 12 15.15 -0.59 -3.74
C THR A 12 14.06 0.03 -2.87
N PHE A 13 12.81 -0.12 -3.26
CA PHE A 13 11.67 0.15 -2.39
C PHE A 13 11.64 -0.78 -1.16
N PHE A 14 12.33 -1.94 -1.21
CA PHE A 14 12.30 -2.99 -0.18
C PHE A 14 13.59 -3.15 0.60
N SER A 15 14.36 -2.07 0.75
CA SER A 15 15.62 -2.07 1.52
C SER A 15 15.41 -2.03 3.03
N PHE A 16 14.16 -2.12 3.49
CA PHE A 16 13.83 -1.75 4.85
C PHE A 16 13.75 -2.95 5.78
N SER A 17 14.50 -2.83 6.86
CA SER A 17 14.15 -3.37 8.15
C SER A 17 12.74 -2.92 8.55
N SER A 18 11.88 -3.90 8.78
CA SER A 18 10.54 -3.86 9.37
C SER A 18 10.07 -2.56 10.03
N ALA A 19 9.25 -1.78 9.33
CA ALA A 19 8.57 -0.60 9.86
C ALA A 19 7.16 -0.48 9.24
N TYR A 20 6.10 -0.47 10.05
CA TYR A 20 4.71 -0.69 9.60
C TYR A 20 3.67 0.15 10.37
N ALA A 21 2.67 0.75 9.70
CA ALA A 21 1.55 1.41 10.39
C ALA A 21 0.39 1.98 9.53
N HIS A 22 -0.86 1.70 9.96
CA HIS A 22 -2.18 2.33 9.69
C HIS A 22 -2.27 3.85 9.89
N LYS A 23 -1.16 4.58 10.08
CA LYS A 23 -1.21 6.02 9.85
C LYS A 23 -0.71 6.28 8.45
N GLU A 24 -1.56 6.85 7.63
CA GLU A 24 -1.33 6.96 6.20
C GLU A 24 -0.05 7.75 5.87
N TRP A 25 0.37 8.66 6.74
CA TRP A 25 1.62 9.39 6.58
C TRP A 25 2.88 8.51 6.75
N ILE A 26 2.80 7.42 7.50
CA ILE A 26 3.93 6.51 7.72
C ILE A 26 4.22 5.75 6.43
N HIS A 27 3.17 5.34 5.71
CA HIS A 27 3.34 4.74 4.40
C HIS A 27 4.04 5.69 3.42
N GLN A 28 3.63 6.95 3.42
CA GLN A 28 4.28 8.01 2.63
C GLN A 28 5.75 8.23 3.05
N PHE A 29 6.04 8.17 4.36
CA PHE A 29 7.38 8.28 4.89
C PHE A 29 8.27 7.10 4.48
N ILE A 30 7.77 5.87 4.56
CA ILE A 30 8.50 4.67 4.12
C ILE A 30 8.81 4.79 2.62
N ALA A 31 7.84 5.18 1.79
CA ALA A 31 8.05 5.41 0.36
C ALA A 31 9.17 6.43 0.06
N GLN A 32 9.25 7.49 0.86
CA GLN A 32 10.31 8.49 0.77
C GLN A 32 11.68 7.92 1.10
N GLU A 33 11.81 7.23 2.23
CA GLU A 33 13.09 6.65 2.62
C GLU A 33 13.54 5.60 1.57
N ALA A 34 12.60 4.98 0.85
CA ALA A 34 12.87 3.96 -0.15
C ALA A 34 13.45 4.62 -1.39
N TYR A 35 12.82 5.71 -1.79
CA TYR A 35 13.33 6.56 -2.84
C TYR A 35 14.74 7.09 -2.52
N GLN A 36 14.98 7.55 -1.28
CA GLN A 36 16.30 8.06 -0.90
C GLN A 36 17.37 6.98 -0.94
N PHE A 37 17.04 5.75 -0.51
CA PHE A 37 17.94 4.62 -0.68
C PHE A 37 18.22 4.38 -2.17
N LEU A 38 17.19 4.38 -3.02
CA LEU A 38 17.28 4.19 -4.48
C LEU A 38 18.15 5.25 -5.14
N GLU A 39 17.94 6.50 -4.78
CA GLU A 39 18.73 7.63 -5.25
C GLU A 39 20.21 7.46 -4.87
N ASN A 40 20.49 7.12 -3.61
CA ASN A 40 21.86 6.86 -3.14
C ASN A 40 22.51 5.68 -3.90
N TYR A 41 21.78 4.59 -4.10
CA TYR A 41 22.26 3.45 -4.87
C TYR A 41 22.59 3.83 -6.31
N TYR A 42 21.74 4.62 -6.98
CA TYR A 42 21.98 5.10 -8.35
C TYR A 42 23.22 5.99 -8.44
N VAL A 43 23.34 6.96 -7.53
CA VAL A 43 24.48 7.88 -7.49
C VAL A 43 25.79 7.12 -7.27
N ASN A 44 25.81 6.20 -6.30
CA ASN A 44 27.00 5.42 -5.98
C ASN A 44 27.44 4.48 -7.11
N ASN A 45 26.51 4.11 -8.01
CA ASN A 45 26.79 3.29 -9.19
C ASN A 45 26.95 4.10 -10.49
N GLY A 46 27.01 5.43 -10.41
CA GLY A 46 27.22 6.30 -11.59
C GLY A 46 26.03 6.36 -12.56
N CYS A 47 24.83 6.00 -12.12
CA CYS A 47 23.61 6.05 -12.92
C CYS A 47 23.04 7.47 -12.99
N SER A 48 22.38 7.83 -14.10
CA SER A 48 21.65 9.10 -14.21
C SER A 48 20.39 9.10 -13.35
N LEU A 49 20.13 10.20 -12.65
CA LEU A 49 18.90 10.44 -11.88
C LEU A 49 17.70 10.83 -12.76
N ASP A 50 17.88 11.08 -14.06
CA ASP A 50 16.78 11.46 -14.96
C ASP A 50 15.64 10.42 -14.97
N ALA A 51 16.00 9.15 -14.80
CA ALA A 51 15.05 8.06 -14.71
C ALA A 51 14.25 8.07 -13.40
N LEU A 52 14.80 8.65 -12.33
CA LEU A 52 14.21 8.72 -10.99
C LEU A 52 13.43 10.03 -10.76
N THR A 53 13.70 11.10 -11.51
CA THR A 53 13.04 12.40 -11.34
C THR A 53 11.50 12.31 -11.30
N LYS A 54 10.90 11.47 -12.14
CA LYS A 54 9.43 11.32 -12.15
C LYS A 54 8.90 10.62 -10.91
N ILE A 55 9.66 9.67 -10.37
CA ILE A 55 9.33 8.98 -9.12
C ILE A 55 9.51 9.96 -7.96
N LYS A 56 10.60 10.74 -7.95
CA LYS A 56 10.83 11.80 -6.97
C LYS A 56 9.64 12.76 -6.90
N ASN A 57 9.20 13.27 -8.04
CA ASN A 57 8.07 14.20 -8.10
C ASN A 57 6.73 13.55 -7.73
N ALA A 58 6.65 12.22 -7.72
CA ALA A 58 5.49 11.47 -7.26
C ALA A 58 5.46 11.22 -5.74
N ILE A 59 6.56 11.53 -5.03
CA ILE A 59 6.73 11.31 -3.58
C ILE A 59 6.95 12.62 -2.84
N PHE A 60 7.73 13.54 -3.41
CA PHE A 60 8.13 14.81 -2.78
C PHE A 60 7.35 16.00 -3.34
N ASP A 61 7.02 16.96 -2.47
CA ASP A 61 6.52 18.26 -2.90
C ASP A 61 7.66 19.08 -3.51
N GLU A 62 7.65 19.24 -4.83
CA GLU A 62 8.64 20.00 -5.60
C GLU A 62 8.84 21.45 -5.12
N ARG A 63 7.82 22.06 -4.48
CA ARG A 63 7.87 23.44 -3.99
C ARG A 63 8.74 23.55 -2.74
N THR A 64 8.72 22.52 -1.90
CA THR A 64 9.35 22.53 -0.58
C THR A 64 10.57 21.60 -0.50
N GLY A 65 10.68 20.65 -1.44
CA GLY A 65 11.62 19.54 -1.39
C GLY A 65 11.32 18.54 -0.27
N LYS A 66 10.20 18.69 0.44
CA LYS A 66 9.82 17.82 1.56
C LYS A 66 8.88 16.72 1.10
N LEU A 67 8.69 15.73 1.96
CA LEU A 67 7.66 14.71 1.81
C LEU A 67 6.31 15.35 1.51
N PHE A 68 5.61 14.86 0.49
CA PHE A 68 4.20 15.13 0.38
C PHE A 68 3.45 14.32 1.44
N LYS A 69 2.69 14.99 2.30
CA LYS A 69 1.84 14.36 3.30
C LYS A 69 0.37 14.69 3.03
N GLY A 70 -0.49 13.67 3.05
CA GLY A 70 -1.94 13.85 2.94
C GLY A 70 -2.61 13.01 1.86
N SER A 71 -3.94 13.07 1.85
CA SER A 71 -4.81 12.26 0.97
C SER A 71 -5.14 12.91 -0.37
N ILE A 72 -4.83 14.21 -0.54
CA ILE A 72 -5.23 15.00 -1.70
C ILE A 72 -4.28 16.18 -1.92
N ASP A 73 -4.01 16.49 -3.19
CA ASP A 73 -3.22 17.66 -3.60
C ASP A 73 -4.14 18.89 -3.66
N ASP A 74 -3.81 19.92 -2.87
CA ASP A 74 -4.57 21.17 -2.75
C ASP A 74 -4.76 21.91 -4.09
N ARG A 75 -3.88 21.65 -5.07
CA ARG A 75 -3.93 22.26 -6.41
C ARG A 75 -5.00 21.65 -7.30
N THR A 76 -5.33 20.37 -7.10
CA THR A 76 -6.19 19.61 -8.02
C THR A 76 -7.53 19.26 -7.41
N ASN A 77 -7.58 19.10 -6.07
CA ASN A 77 -8.75 18.60 -5.36
C ASN A 77 -9.31 17.30 -5.96
N ASP A 78 -8.45 16.51 -6.60
CA ASP A 78 -8.76 15.19 -7.15
C ASP A 78 -7.51 14.30 -7.00
N PRO A 79 -7.59 13.20 -6.23
CA PRO A 79 -6.44 12.35 -5.97
C PRO A 79 -5.90 11.68 -7.24
N TRP A 80 -6.68 11.58 -8.33
CA TRP A 80 -6.28 10.97 -9.60
C TRP A 80 -5.70 11.97 -10.62
N LEU A 81 -5.57 13.24 -10.26
CA LEU A 81 -5.03 14.30 -11.12
C LEU A 81 -3.75 14.95 -10.58
N THR A 82 -3.16 14.41 -9.51
CA THR A 82 -1.95 14.96 -8.90
C THR A 82 -0.65 14.49 -9.56
N ASN A 83 0.42 15.26 -9.42
CA ASN A 83 1.77 14.77 -9.68
C ASN A 83 2.33 13.90 -8.54
N PHE A 84 1.78 13.98 -7.32
CA PHE A 84 2.20 13.23 -6.13
C PHE A 84 1.62 11.81 -6.09
N GLY A 85 1.56 11.16 -7.26
CA GLY A 85 0.79 9.92 -7.45
C GLY A 85 1.16 8.84 -6.44
N ILE A 86 2.45 8.56 -6.22
CA ILE A 86 2.89 7.52 -5.28
C ILE A 86 2.45 7.88 -3.86
N ALA A 87 2.80 9.07 -3.36
CA ALA A 87 2.44 9.45 -1.99
C ALA A 87 0.92 9.46 -1.76
N ILE A 88 0.12 9.95 -2.72
CA ILE A 88 -1.34 9.90 -2.60
C ILE A 88 -1.88 8.47 -2.74
N GLY A 89 -1.26 7.65 -3.58
CA GLY A 89 -1.60 6.24 -3.72
C GLY A 89 -1.42 5.46 -2.42
N GLU A 90 -0.30 5.71 -1.72
CA GLU A 90 -0.01 5.14 -0.41
C GLU A 90 -1.11 5.48 0.61
N TRP A 91 -1.51 6.75 0.69
CA TRP A 91 -2.58 7.18 1.59
C TRP A 91 -3.93 6.58 1.21
N ARG A 92 -4.28 6.66 -0.08
CA ARG A 92 -5.64 6.36 -0.55
C ARG A 92 -5.94 4.87 -0.61
N GLU A 93 -4.96 4.00 -0.39
CA GLU A 93 -5.19 2.56 -0.33
C GLU A 93 -6.03 2.16 0.89
N ASP A 94 -5.81 2.78 2.05
CA ASP A 94 -6.62 2.56 3.25
C ASP A 94 -8.07 3.05 3.12
N THR A 95 -8.31 4.05 2.27
CA THR A 95 -9.60 4.75 2.20
C THR A 95 -10.44 4.40 0.97
N ASP A 96 -9.80 3.90 -0.10
CA ASP A 96 -10.48 3.47 -1.32
C ASP A 96 -9.99 2.09 -1.76
N ASP A 97 -10.93 1.27 -2.23
CA ASP A 97 -10.61 0.07 -3.02
C ASP A 97 -11.05 0.26 -4.49
N PRO A 98 -10.15 0.69 -5.39
CA PRO A 98 -10.45 0.83 -6.81
C PRO A 98 -10.86 -0.47 -7.52
N ILE A 99 -10.41 -1.64 -7.05
CA ILE A 99 -10.63 -2.89 -7.78
C ILE A 99 -12.03 -3.43 -7.47
N TRP A 100 -12.35 -3.56 -6.19
CA TRP A 100 -13.60 -4.21 -5.76
C TRP A 100 -14.63 -3.22 -5.21
N GLY A 101 -14.24 -1.98 -4.90
CA GLY A 101 -15.16 -0.96 -4.42
C GLY A 101 -15.67 -1.22 -3.00
N TYR A 102 -14.91 -1.97 -2.19
CA TYR A 102 -15.23 -2.20 -0.79
C TYR A 102 -15.28 -0.87 -0.02
N ASN A 103 -16.33 -0.73 0.77
CA ASN A 103 -16.58 0.36 1.69
C ASN A 103 -17.60 -0.14 2.73
N LEU A 104 -17.76 0.61 3.83
CA LEU A 104 -18.58 0.19 4.97
C LEU A 104 -20.02 -0.20 4.58
N LEU A 105 -20.57 0.36 3.49
CA LEU A 105 -21.91 0.06 3.00
C LEU A 105 -21.98 -1.15 2.06
N ASN A 106 -20.84 -1.64 1.55
CA ASN A 106 -20.73 -2.72 0.57
C ASN A 106 -19.95 -3.94 1.09
N GLY A 107 -19.97 -4.18 2.40
CA GLY A 107 -19.52 -5.45 2.99
C GLY A 107 -18.05 -5.51 3.43
N GLY A 108 -17.44 -4.38 3.81
CA GLY A 108 -16.11 -4.34 4.44
C GLY A 108 -15.53 -2.92 4.54
N THR A 109 -14.29 -2.77 4.99
CA THR A 109 -13.46 -1.57 4.76
C THR A 109 -12.59 -1.79 3.53
N ALA A 110 -11.97 -0.75 2.96
CA ALA A 110 -10.97 -0.97 1.90
C ALA A 110 -9.83 -1.90 2.38
N SER A 111 -9.48 -1.77 3.68
CA SER A 111 -8.44 -2.54 4.35
C SER A 111 -8.67 -4.05 4.45
N VAL A 112 -9.88 -4.59 4.20
CA VAL A 112 -10.10 -6.05 4.23
C VAL A 112 -9.19 -6.83 3.26
N THR A 113 -8.75 -6.16 2.21
CA THR A 113 -7.88 -6.74 1.17
C THR A 113 -6.40 -6.49 1.42
N HIS A 114 -6.03 -5.92 2.58
CA HIS A 114 -4.66 -5.60 2.96
C HIS A 114 -3.97 -6.72 3.74
N PHE A 115 -4.75 -7.73 4.12
CA PHE A 115 -4.25 -8.89 4.84
C PHE A 115 -3.79 -9.98 3.87
N TRP A 116 -2.81 -10.77 4.30
CA TRP A 116 -2.44 -12.03 3.67
C TRP A 116 -1.67 -12.84 4.69
N ASN A 117 -2.08 -14.08 4.94
CA ASN A 117 -1.26 -15.03 5.66
C ASN A 117 -0.60 -15.98 4.65
N ALA A 118 0.71 -15.83 4.49
CA ALA A 118 1.45 -16.52 3.44
C ALA A 118 1.53 -18.04 3.64
N ASP A 119 1.40 -18.55 4.87
CA ASP A 119 1.49 -19.98 5.18
C ASP A 119 0.28 -20.79 4.71
N TYR A 120 -0.86 -20.13 4.53
CA TYR A 120 -2.03 -20.76 3.90
C TYR A 120 -1.95 -20.76 2.36
N GLY A 121 -1.00 -20.03 1.77
CA GLY A 121 -0.74 -19.99 0.33
C GLY A 121 -1.19 -18.71 -0.39
N ASP A 122 -0.72 -18.56 -1.63
CA ASP A 122 -0.91 -17.35 -2.45
C ASP A 122 -2.37 -16.97 -2.74
N ASN A 123 -3.27 -17.96 -2.76
CA ASN A 123 -4.68 -17.77 -3.13
C ASN A 123 -5.61 -17.77 -1.91
N THR A 124 -5.07 -17.76 -0.70
CA THR A 124 -5.89 -17.75 0.51
C THR A 124 -6.64 -16.45 0.62
N GLU A 125 -7.96 -16.52 0.64
CA GLU A 125 -8.82 -15.36 0.83
C GLU A 125 -8.92 -15.01 2.32
N ASN A 126 -9.15 -13.74 2.60
CA ASN A 126 -9.37 -13.21 3.93
C ASN A 126 -10.84 -13.39 4.29
N ASP A 127 -11.11 -14.24 5.28
CA ASP A 127 -12.41 -14.31 5.93
C ASP A 127 -12.37 -13.48 7.21
N ILE A 128 -12.91 -12.26 7.12
CA ILE A 128 -13.02 -11.32 8.23
C ILE A 128 -14.43 -11.34 8.87
N GLY A 129 -15.24 -12.37 8.60
CA GLY A 129 -16.61 -12.47 9.10
C GLY A 129 -17.60 -11.44 8.53
N LEU A 130 -17.20 -10.67 7.50
CA LEU A 130 -18.04 -9.69 6.80
C LEU A 130 -18.39 -10.17 5.38
N GLY A 131 -19.33 -11.11 5.31
CA GLY A 131 -19.84 -11.67 4.05
C GLY A 131 -18.89 -12.71 3.44
N ASP A 132 -18.82 -12.76 2.11
CA ASP A 132 -17.95 -13.73 1.41
C ASP A 132 -16.45 -13.44 1.67
N PRO A 133 -15.58 -14.47 1.65
CA PRO A 133 -14.14 -14.26 1.72
C PRO A 133 -13.65 -13.26 0.65
N LYS A 134 -12.62 -12.47 1.00
CA LYS A 134 -12.10 -11.40 0.15
C LYS A 134 -10.70 -11.74 -0.37
N PRO A 135 -10.33 -11.31 -1.58
CA PRO A 135 -8.98 -11.52 -2.08
C PRO A 135 -7.91 -10.88 -1.18
N ASN A 136 -6.76 -11.54 -1.06
CA ASN A 136 -5.64 -11.07 -0.26
C ASN A 136 -4.80 -9.96 -0.91
N ALA A 137 -3.91 -9.36 -0.13
CA ALA A 137 -3.05 -8.26 -0.56
C ALA A 137 -2.16 -8.62 -1.76
N LEU A 138 -1.57 -9.82 -1.78
CA LEU A 138 -0.75 -10.28 -2.91
C LEU A 138 -1.57 -10.36 -4.21
N THR A 139 -2.81 -10.86 -4.11
CA THR A 139 -3.73 -10.95 -5.26
C THR A 139 -4.11 -9.56 -5.76
N LYS A 140 -4.40 -8.63 -4.85
CA LYS A 140 -4.66 -7.22 -5.17
C LYS A 140 -3.49 -6.57 -5.88
N ALA A 141 -2.27 -6.73 -5.34
CA ALA A 141 -1.04 -6.21 -5.93
C ALA A 141 -0.76 -6.80 -7.32
N LYS A 142 -1.01 -8.09 -7.53
CA LYS A 142 -0.91 -8.73 -8.86
C LYS A 142 -1.87 -8.10 -9.86
N TYR A 143 -3.11 -7.82 -9.47
CA TYR A 143 -4.08 -7.14 -10.33
C TYR A 143 -3.65 -5.70 -10.69
N TYR A 144 -3.08 -4.97 -9.73
CA TYR A 144 -2.52 -3.64 -9.99
C TYR A 144 -1.33 -3.66 -10.96
N LEU A 145 -0.43 -4.63 -10.84
CA LEU A 145 0.80 -4.65 -11.64
C LEU A 145 0.61 -5.30 -13.02
N PHE A 146 -0.18 -6.36 -13.08
CA PHE A 146 -0.28 -7.26 -14.23
C PHE A 146 -1.67 -7.27 -14.87
N GLY A 147 -2.55 -6.34 -14.48
CA GLY A 147 -3.88 -6.23 -15.06
C GLY A 147 -4.75 -7.45 -14.76
N GLY A 148 -5.61 -7.84 -15.70
CA GLY A 148 -6.54 -8.98 -15.52
C GLY A 148 -7.83 -8.63 -14.78
N THR A 149 -7.97 -7.39 -14.33
CA THR A 149 -9.22 -6.85 -13.77
C THR A 149 -9.48 -5.43 -14.29
N THR A 150 -10.52 -4.79 -13.74
CA THR A 150 -10.83 -3.38 -13.96
C THR A 150 -10.64 -2.58 -12.69
N LEU A 151 -10.13 -1.35 -12.81
CA LEU A 151 -10.04 -0.39 -11.72
C LEU A 151 -11.08 0.70 -11.92
N ASN A 152 -11.76 1.10 -10.84
CA ASN A 152 -12.67 2.24 -10.80
C ASN A 152 -11.90 3.48 -10.34
N ILE A 153 -11.93 4.51 -11.16
CA ILE A 153 -11.28 5.81 -10.97
C ILE A 153 -12.38 6.82 -10.69
N ASN A 154 -12.58 7.19 -9.42
CA ASN A 154 -13.58 8.18 -9.04
C ASN A 154 -13.04 9.59 -9.33
N MET A 155 -13.44 10.17 -10.45
CA MET A 155 -13.06 11.52 -10.86
C MET A 155 -14.18 12.17 -11.67
N ALA A 156 -14.32 13.49 -11.55
CA ALA A 156 -15.28 14.24 -12.33
C ALA A 156 -14.65 14.77 -13.62
N ASP A 157 -15.31 14.57 -14.77
CA ASP A 157 -14.88 15.10 -16.06
C ASP A 157 -16.09 15.46 -16.94
N TYR A 158 -15.87 16.14 -18.06
CA TYR A 158 -16.88 16.48 -19.04
C TYR A 158 -16.55 15.87 -20.41
N ASP A 159 -17.43 14.98 -20.87
CA ASP A 159 -17.32 14.43 -22.21
C ASP A 159 -17.89 15.41 -23.24
N PHE A 160 -17.02 16.16 -23.91
CA PHE A 160 -17.41 17.13 -24.93
C PHE A 160 -18.18 16.53 -26.11
N LYS A 161 -17.99 15.23 -26.39
CA LYS A 161 -18.66 14.57 -27.52
C LYS A 161 -20.11 14.25 -27.18
N SER A 162 -20.35 13.54 -26.08
CA SER A 162 -21.71 13.23 -25.63
C SER A 162 -22.40 14.39 -24.92
N LYS A 163 -21.64 15.44 -24.57
CA LYS A 163 -22.08 16.61 -23.79
C LYS A 163 -22.59 16.25 -22.39
N ARG A 164 -22.07 15.17 -21.79
CA ARG A 164 -22.48 14.64 -20.48
C ARG A 164 -21.36 14.77 -19.46
N LEU A 165 -21.77 14.90 -18.19
CA LEU A 165 -20.86 14.83 -17.05
C LEU A 165 -20.50 13.38 -16.73
N ILE A 166 -19.20 13.13 -16.60
CA ILE A 166 -18.63 11.87 -16.13
C ILE A 166 -18.35 12.01 -14.63
N ASN A 167 -18.73 11.00 -13.84
CA ASN A 167 -18.51 10.87 -12.40
C ASN A 167 -17.51 9.75 -12.05
N GLY A 168 -16.74 9.31 -13.04
CA GLY A 168 -15.65 8.37 -12.85
C GLY A 168 -15.37 7.56 -14.10
N TYR A 169 -14.26 6.85 -14.09
CA TYR A 169 -13.90 5.91 -15.13
C TYR A 169 -13.79 4.50 -14.58
N ARG A 170 -13.90 3.54 -15.48
CA ARG A 170 -13.34 2.21 -15.29
C ARG A 170 -12.20 2.05 -16.28
N ILE A 171 -11.09 1.46 -15.86
CA ILE A 171 -9.95 1.17 -16.73
C ILE A 171 -9.57 -0.30 -16.64
N SER A 172 -9.03 -0.84 -17.74
CA SER A 172 -8.35 -2.14 -17.75
C SER A 172 -7.13 -2.06 -18.67
N TYR A 173 -6.03 -2.66 -18.25
CA TYR A 173 -4.74 -2.64 -18.94
C TYR A 173 -4.07 -4.01 -18.83
N ASN A 174 -3.07 -4.28 -19.66
CA ASN A 174 -2.35 -5.56 -19.64
C ASN A 174 -1.25 -5.60 -18.56
N SER A 175 -0.52 -4.51 -18.38
CA SER A 175 0.44 -4.35 -17.29
C SER A 175 0.61 -2.87 -16.96
N LEU A 176 0.95 -2.57 -15.71
CA LEU A 176 1.18 -1.21 -15.25
C LEU A 176 2.33 -0.54 -16.01
N VAL A 177 3.38 -1.29 -16.33
CA VAL A 177 4.53 -0.80 -17.09
C VAL A 177 4.14 -0.47 -18.53
N GLU A 178 3.37 -1.32 -19.21
CA GLU A 178 2.88 -1.01 -20.56
C GLU A 178 1.95 0.21 -20.51
N PHE A 179 1.05 0.26 -19.53
CA PHE A 179 0.12 1.38 -19.35
C PHE A 179 0.86 2.70 -19.14
N TYR A 180 1.84 2.75 -18.23
CA TYR A 180 2.69 3.92 -18.01
C TYR A 180 3.44 4.37 -19.27
N ARG A 181 3.98 3.43 -20.05
CA ARG A 181 4.83 3.74 -21.20
C ARG A 181 4.06 4.14 -22.44
N THR A 182 2.90 3.52 -22.66
CA THR A 182 2.16 3.63 -23.91
C THR A 182 0.85 4.38 -23.75
N GLY A 183 0.32 4.46 -22.53
CA GLY A 183 -1.02 4.97 -22.25
C GLY A 183 -2.16 4.08 -22.73
N LYS A 184 -1.87 2.86 -23.19
CA LYS A 184 -2.88 1.92 -23.71
C LYS A 184 -3.69 1.32 -22.57
N CYS A 185 -5.00 1.55 -22.62
CA CYS A 185 -5.97 0.88 -21.77
C CYS A 185 -7.33 0.80 -22.47
N LYS A 186 -8.19 -0.06 -21.94
CA LYS A 186 -9.63 -0.01 -22.15
C LYS A 186 -10.22 0.97 -21.16
N LEU A 187 -11.03 1.91 -21.62
CA LEU A 187 -11.65 2.96 -20.80
C LEU A 187 -13.18 2.91 -20.93
N TRP A 188 -13.88 3.01 -19.81
CA TRP A 188 -15.33 3.21 -19.74
C TRP A 188 -15.64 4.42 -18.86
N GLY A 189 -16.57 5.29 -19.27
CA GLY A 189 -17.00 6.44 -18.47
C GLY A 189 -18.23 6.10 -17.63
N ARG A 190 -18.34 6.60 -16.40
CA ARG A 190 -19.52 6.47 -15.54
C ARG A 190 -20.29 7.79 -15.57
N TYR A 191 -21.50 7.81 -16.10
CA TYR A 191 -22.33 9.02 -16.13
C TYR A 191 -23.28 9.07 -14.91
N PHE A 192 -23.70 10.28 -14.49
CA PHE A 192 -24.51 10.49 -13.27
C PHE A 192 -25.91 9.84 -13.31
N GLU A 193 -26.44 9.49 -14.50
CA GLU A 193 -27.83 9.05 -14.71
C GLU A 193 -28.06 7.54 -14.46
N THR A 194 -27.37 6.96 -13.47
CA THR A 194 -27.69 5.69 -12.76
C THR A 194 -27.19 4.34 -13.29
N THR A 195 -26.39 4.23 -14.36
CA THR A 195 -25.62 2.99 -14.66
C THR A 195 -24.24 3.28 -15.25
N TYR A 196 -23.27 2.37 -15.05
CA TYR A 196 -22.01 2.39 -15.82
C TYR A 196 -22.35 2.07 -17.28
N GLU A 197 -22.47 3.10 -18.11
CA GLU A 197 -22.64 2.94 -19.54
C GLU A 197 -21.26 2.91 -20.21
N PRO A 198 -21.00 2.04 -21.19
CA PRO A 198 -19.79 2.14 -21.98
C PRO A 198 -19.66 3.55 -22.56
N TYR A 199 -18.45 4.11 -22.53
CA TYR A 199 -18.13 5.32 -23.30
C TYR A 199 -18.26 4.94 -24.79
N GLU A 200 -19.46 5.13 -25.33
CA GLU A 200 -19.96 4.69 -26.64
C GLU A 200 -19.50 3.28 -27.09
N ASN A 201 -20.36 2.26 -26.89
CA ASN A 201 -20.29 0.93 -27.54
C ASN A 201 -19.06 0.05 -27.23
N GLY A 202 -18.61 0.01 -25.98
CA GLY A 202 -17.64 -0.98 -25.50
C GLY A 202 -16.27 -0.38 -25.17
N PRO A 203 -15.30 -1.21 -24.78
CA PRO A 203 -13.97 -0.72 -24.45
C PRO A 203 -13.31 -0.08 -25.67
N ILE A 204 -13.08 1.23 -25.63
CA ILE A 204 -12.20 1.90 -26.59
C ILE A 204 -10.76 1.71 -26.11
N GLU A 205 -9.87 1.23 -26.96
CA GLU A 205 -8.43 1.31 -26.71
C GLU A 205 -8.05 2.79 -26.85
N VAL A 206 -7.90 3.47 -25.72
CA VAL A 206 -7.51 4.88 -25.67
C VAL A 206 -6.01 4.95 -25.43
N THR A 207 -5.35 5.91 -26.08
CA THR A 207 -3.98 6.32 -25.76
C THR A 207 -4.05 7.66 -25.04
N ASN A 208 -4.10 7.67 -23.71
CA ASN A 208 -4.04 8.92 -22.92
C ASN A 208 -2.74 8.97 -22.12
N TYR A 209 -1.71 9.54 -22.74
CA TYR A 209 -0.35 9.52 -22.21
C TYR A 209 -0.17 10.36 -20.93
N THR A 210 -1.01 11.38 -20.72
CA THR A 210 -0.94 12.21 -19.52
C THR A 210 -1.54 11.48 -18.33
N TYR A 211 -2.80 11.03 -18.43
CA TYR A 211 -3.46 10.33 -17.32
C TYR A 211 -2.81 9.00 -16.99
N SER A 212 -2.37 8.25 -18.01
CA SER A 212 -1.72 6.96 -17.75
C SER A 212 -0.50 7.07 -16.87
N LYS A 213 0.32 8.12 -17.00
CA LYS A 213 1.47 8.32 -16.10
C LYS A 213 1.04 8.62 -14.67
N ILE A 214 0.08 9.53 -14.51
CA ILE A 214 -0.44 9.95 -13.20
C ILE A 214 -1.07 8.76 -12.49
N TRP A 215 -2.02 8.08 -13.15
CA TRP A 215 -2.71 6.92 -12.59
C TRP A 215 -1.75 5.76 -12.34
N SER A 216 -0.76 5.54 -13.20
CA SER A 216 0.22 4.47 -12.95
C SER A 216 1.06 4.72 -11.70
N MET A 217 1.45 5.98 -11.44
CA MET A 217 2.19 6.33 -10.22
C MET A 217 1.32 6.14 -8.97
N GLN A 218 0.02 6.44 -9.06
CA GLN A 218 -0.90 6.21 -7.96
C GLN A 218 -1.19 4.74 -7.69
N ILE A 219 -1.37 3.95 -8.75
CA ILE A 219 -1.48 2.49 -8.64
C ILE A 219 -0.21 1.90 -8.04
N LEU A 220 0.96 2.44 -8.40
CA LEU A 220 2.24 2.00 -7.84
C LEU A 220 2.36 2.33 -6.34
N GLY A 221 1.91 3.51 -5.90
CA GLY A 221 1.81 3.86 -4.48
C GLY A 221 0.90 2.91 -3.69
N ARG A 222 -0.22 2.49 -4.30
CA ARG A 222 -1.13 1.50 -3.68
C ARG A 222 -0.49 0.11 -3.54
N VAL A 223 0.26 -0.33 -4.55
CA VAL A 223 1.03 -1.59 -4.46
C VAL A 223 2.08 -1.52 -3.36
N ALA A 224 2.76 -0.38 -3.26
CA ALA A 224 3.77 -0.15 -2.26
C ALA A 224 3.18 -0.13 -0.84
N HIS A 225 2.02 0.49 -0.65
CA HIS A 225 1.25 0.42 0.59
C HIS A 225 0.97 -1.03 0.99
N LEU A 226 0.34 -1.82 0.11
CA LEU A 226 0.02 -3.22 0.38
C LEU A 226 1.25 -4.07 0.76
N LEU A 227 2.42 -3.72 0.23
CA LEU A 227 3.65 -4.43 0.54
C LEU A 227 4.26 -3.98 1.88
N GLN A 228 4.11 -2.71 2.24
CA GLN A 228 4.47 -2.25 3.59
C GLN A 228 3.56 -2.91 4.64
N ASP A 229 2.28 -3.04 4.33
CA ASP A 229 1.29 -3.77 5.14
C ASP A 229 1.69 -5.22 5.37
N MET A 230 2.30 -5.90 4.39
CA MET A 230 2.79 -7.27 4.59
C MET A 230 3.79 -7.40 5.70
N GLY A 231 4.44 -6.31 6.07
CA GLY A 231 5.31 -6.41 7.20
C GLY A 231 4.64 -6.12 8.56
N VAL A 232 3.42 -5.56 8.62
CA VAL A 232 2.71 -5.41 9.90
C VAL A 232 2.38 -6.81 10.45
N PRO A 233 2.77 -7.16 11.70
CA PRO A 233 2.43 -8.46 12.27
C PRO A 233 0.92 -8.75 12.28
N ALA A 234 0.09 -7.73 12.54
CA ALA A 234 -1.35 -7.87 12.48
C ALA A 234 -1.86 -8.25 11.07
N HIS A 235 -1.23 -7.73 10.02
CA HIS A 235 -1.62 -8.01 8.64
C HIS A 235 -1.22 -9.43 8.20
N ALA A 236 -0.08 -9.94 8.68
CA ALA A 236 0.35 -11.32 8.47
C ALA A 236 -0.53 -12.34 9.21
N HIS A 237 -1.02 -11.98 10.39
CA HIS A 237 -1.91 -12.83 11.17
C HIS A 237 -3.40 -12.74 10.79
N ASN A 238 -3.76 -11.95 9.78
CA ASN A 238 -5.16 -11.58 9.50
C ASN A 238 -5.88 -11.10 10.78
N HIS A 239 -5.22 -10.25 11.56
CA HIS A 239 -5.75 -9.70 12.81
C HIS A 239 -6.42 -8.36 12.53
N GLU A 240 -7.75 -8.36 12.48
CA GLU A 240 -8.50 -7.12 12.29
C GLU A 240 -8.34 -6.16 13.47
N HIS A 241 -8.16 -4.88 13.14
CA HIS A 241 -8.01 -3.81 14.11
C HIS A 241 -8.78 -2.55 13.66
N PRO A 242 -10.12 -2.59 13.70
CA PRO A 242 -10.95 -1.43 13.35
C PRO A 242 -10.80 -0.33 14.42
N CYS A 243 -9.96 0.67 14.15
CA CYS A 243 -9.78 1.83 15.03
C CYS A 243 -11.11 2.46 15.51
N PRO A 244 -12.14 2.68 14.65
CA PRO A 244 -13.42 3.26 15.09
C PRO A 244 -14.17 2.45 16.16
N LEU A 245 -13.80 1.18 16.35
CA LEU A 245 -14.35 0.30 17.38
C LEU A 245 -13.44 0.21 18.63
N CYS A 246 -12.49 1.14 18.78
CA CYS A 246 -11.47 1.13 19.84
C CYS A 246 -10.55 -0.09 19.78
N GLU A 247 -10.31 -0.65 18.60
CA GLU A 247 -9.43 -1.79 18.39
C GLU A 247 -8.27 -1.40 17.47
N PRO A 248 -7.40 -0.41 17.83
CA PRO A 248 -6.27 -0.05 16.98
C PRO A 248 -5.22 -1.17 16.96
N ASP A 249 -4.37 -1.21 15.94
CA ASP A 249 -3.13 -2.00 16.03
C ASP A 249 -2.07 -1.23 16.80
N TYR A 250 -1.58 -1.84 17.86
CA TYR A 250 -0.68 -1.20 18.82
C TYR A 250 0.69 -0.92 18.22
N TYR A 251 1.17 -1.85 17.41
CA TYR A 251 2.44 -1.69 16.70
C TYR A 251 2.41 -0.45 15.80
N GLU A 252 1.32 -0.29 15.05
CA GLU A 252 1.14 0.82 14.11
C GLU A 252 1.02 2.17 14.82
N MET A 253 0.32 2.21 15.95
CA MET A 253 0.19 3.40 16.79
C MET A 253 1.54 3.83 17.39
N GLU A 254 2.37 2.86 17.80
CA GLU A 254 3.71 3.10 18.32
C GLU A 254 4.62 3.68 17.23
N MET A 255 4.64 3.05 16.05
CA MET A 255 5.39 3.50 14.89
C MET A 255 5.03 4.94 14.50
N GLY A 256 3.73 5.27 14.59
CA GLY A 256 3.20 6.60 14.33
C GLY A 256 3.24 7.60 15.47
N GLY A 257 3.76 7.24 16.64
CA GLY A 257 3.95 8.14 17.76
C GLY A 257 2.67 8.82 18.28
N SER A 258 1.58 8.08 18.55
CA SER A 258 0.48 8.64 19.37
C SER A 258 -0.29 7.56 20.11
N TRP A 259 -0.22 7.57 21.45
CA TRP A 259 -1.11 6.79 22.32
C TRP A 259 -2.25 7.63 22.88
N ASP A 260 -1.98 8.91 23.15
CA ASP A 260 -2.83 9.78 23.98
C ASP A 260 -4.14 10.21 23.32
N VAL A 261 -4.31 9.95 22.02
CA VAL A 261 -5.42 10.52 21.22
C VAL A 261 -6.37 9.43 20.71
N VAL A 262 -6.11 8.15 20.99
CA VAL A 262 -7.14 7.09 20.93
C VAL A 262 -8.32 7.42 21.88
N GLY A 263 -8.08 8.39 22.78
CA GLY A 263 -9.01 9.18 23.58
C GLY A 263 -10.43 9.39 23.06
N ASP A 264 -10.58 9.77 21.79
CA ASP A 264 -11.88 10.13 21.21
C ASP A 264 -12.52 9.03 20.34
N GLY A 265 -11.81 7.94 20.06
CA GLY A 265 -12.29 6.82 19.25
C GLY A 265 -12.56 7.15 17.78
N THR A 266 -12.10 8.29 17.25
CA THR A 266 -12.53 8.78 15.94
C THR A 266 -11.41 9.14 14.95
N ASN A 267 -10.13 9.17 15.35
CA ASN A 267 -9.10 9.75 14.49
C ASN A 267 -7.72 9.06 14.48
N CYS A 268 -7.63 7.72 14.42
CA CYS A 268 -6.31 7.05 14.29
C CYS A 268 -5.57 7.39 13.00
N GLU A 269 -6.29 7.83 11.97
CA GLU A 269 -5.80 8.09 10.62
C GLU A 269 -4.92 9.38 10.55
N ASN A 270 -5.36 10.51 11.09
CA ASN A 270 -4.73 11.83 10.83
C ASN A 270 -3.87 12.40 11.97
N MET A 271 -3.03 11.59 12.62
CA MET A 271 -2.21 12.07 13.76
C MET A 271 -0.74 12.33 13.39
N ASP A 272 -0.50 13.37 12.59
CA ASP A 272 0.84 13.97 12.49
C ASP A 272 1.03 14.94 13.68
N GLY A 273 2.02 14.69 14.54
CA GLY A 273 2.59 15.75 15.37
C GLY A 273 2.16 15.87 16.85
N ILE A 274 1.75 14.80 17.54
CA ILE A 274 1.46 14.88 18.99
C ILE A 274 2.61 14.35 19.87
N LEU A 275 3.48 13.45 19.37
CA LEU A 275 4.72 13.09 20.08
C LEU A 275 5.97 13.63 19.38
N ASN A 276 6.96 14.03 20.18
CA ASN A 276 8.16 14.72 19.72
C ASN A 276 9.08 13.86 18.82
N THR A 277 8.89 12.53 18.74
CA THR A 277 9.67 11.63 17.86
C THR A 277 8.95 10.28 17.64
N PRO A 278 8.13 10.10 16.58
CA PRO A 278 7.64 8.80 16.14
C PRO A 278 8.77 7.78 15.94
N TYR A 279 8.54 6.50 16.27
CA TYR A 279 9.54 5.44 16.06
C TYR A 279 9.86 5.22 14.59
N ALA A 280 8.92 5.52 13.68
CA ALA A 280 9.15 5.48 12.24
C ALA A 280 10.42 6.26 11.83
N TYR A 281 10.75 7.38 12.49
CA TYR A 281 11.93 8.18 12.16
C TYR A 281 13.28 7.50 12.48
N ASN A 282 13.28 6.37 13.19
CA ASN A 282 14.48 5.55 13.35
C ASN A 282 14.76 4.66 12.12
N TYR A 283 13.78 4.53 11.22
CA TYR A 283 13.85 3.72 10.01
C TYR A 283 14.02 4.65 8.81
N THR A 284 15.26 4.82 8.38
CA THR A 284 15.66 5.75 7.32
C THR A 284 16.41 5.01 6.22
N ALA A 285 16.61 5.66 5.08
CA ALA A 285 17.48 5.16 4.01
C ALA A 285 18.88 4.81 4.51
N SER A 286 19.39 5.59 5.47
CA SER A 286 20.71 5.38 6.08
C SER A 286 20.74 4.12 6.95
N THR A 287 19.73 3.93 7.81
CA THR A 287 19.68 2.75 8.67
C THR A 287 19.46 1.48 7.86
N ALA A 288 18.59 1.53 6.86
CA ALA A 288 18.42 0.47 5.85
C ALA A 288 19.76 0.09 5.19
N ALA A 289 20.53 1.07 4.69
CA ALA A 289 21.82 0.80 4.04
C ALA A 289 22.84 0.15 4.98
N SER A 290 22.77 0.47 6.28
CA SER A 290 23.69 -0.09 7.28
C SER A 290 23.32 -1.51 7.75
N GLN A 291 22.04 -1.88 7.67
CA GLN A 291 21.52 -3.14 8.19
C GLN A 291 21.44 -4.26 7.14
N GLY A 292 21.50 -3.91 5.85
CA GLY A 292 21.32 -4.87 4.75
C GLY A 292 19.85 -5.21 4.51
N GLY A 293 19.59 -6.12 3.57
CA GLY A 293 18.23 -6.54 3.23
C GLY A 293 18.19 -7.64 2.18
N LEU A 294 16.99 -8.13 1.88
CA LEU A 294 16.73 -9.28 1.00
C LEU A 294 16.67 -8.91 -0.50
N ILE A 295 17.31 -7.79 -0.88
CA ILE A 295 17.14 -7.17 -2.21
C ILE A 295 17.94 -7.88 -3.29
N GLU A 296 19.17 -8.28 -2.98
CA GLU A 296 20.11 -8.75 -4.00
C GLU A 296 19.58 -10.02 -4.67
N GLU A 297 18.91 -10.90 -3.91
CA GLU A 297 18.24 -12.08 -4.44
C GLU A 297 17.05 -11.71 -5.35
N ALA A 298 16.29 -10.69 -4.95
CA ALA A 298 15.07 -10.25 -5.63
C ALA A 298 15.36 -9.76 -7.06
N LEU A 299 16.48 -9.07 -7.28
CA LEU A 299 16.86 -8.49 -8.57
C LEU A 299 17.08 -9.53 -9.69
N SER A 300 17.29 -10.80 -9.33
CA SER A 300 17.49 -11.89 -10.28
C SER A 300 16.17 -12.53 -10.78
N LEU A 301 15.05 -12.22 -10.14
CA LEU A 301 13.75 -12.84 -10.38
C LEU A 301 13.00 -12.18 -11.55
N ASP A 302 12.11 -12.92 -12.19
CA ASP A 302 11.10 -12.34 -13.09
C ASP A 302 10.09 -11.49 -12.30
N ASP A 303 9.38 -10.58 -12.97
CA ASP A 303 8.51 -9.59 -12.30
C ASP A 303 7.45 -10.23 -11.39
N VAL A 304 6.89 -11.39 -11.75
CA VAL A 304 5.86 -12.08 -10.95
C VAL A 304 6.50 -12.73 -9.73
N SER A 305 7.61 -13.44 -9.93
CA SER A 305 8.38 -14.06 -8.84
C SER A 305 8.94 -13.02 -7.87
N LEU A 306 9.39 -11.87 -8.38
CA LEU A 306 9.88 -10.74 -7.61
C LEU A 306 8.81 -10.22 -6.65
N ILE A 307 7.62 -9.90 -7.17
CA ILE A 307 6.52 -9.38 -6.34
C ILE A 307 6.10 -10.41 -5.29
N ARG A 308 5.96 -11.68 -5.68
CA ARG A 308 5.65 -12.74 -4.73
C ARG A 308 6.73 -12.85 -3.65
N TYR A 309 8.01 -12.84 -4.03
CA TYR A 309 9.13 -12.94 -3.10
C TYR A 309 9.11 -11.81 -2.07
N LEU A 310 8.85 -10.58 -2.51
CA LEU A 310 8.82 -9.42 -1.63
C LEU A 310 7.66 -9.48 -0.64
N PHE A 311 6.43 -9.69 -1.14
CA PHE A 311 5.25 -9.85 -0.28
C PHE A 311 5.46 -10.98 0.71
N TYR A 312 5.95 -12.12 0.24
CA TYR A 312 6.13 -13.31 1.04
C TYR A 312 7.18 -13.13 2.13
N SER A 313 8.34 -12.58 1.78
CA SER A 313 9.44 -12.44 2.74
C SER A 313 9.10 -11.39 3.79
N SER A 314 8.49 -10.25 3.40
CA SER A 314 7.98 -9.27 4.37
C SER A 314 6.95 -9.88 5.31
N ASN A 315 6.01 -10.67 4.76
CA ASN A 315 4.98 -11.35 5.54
C ASN A 315 5.55 -12.35 6.54
N GLN A 316 6.48 -13.19 6.12
CA GLN A 316 7.08 -14.19 7.00
C GLN A 316 7.96 -13.56 8.09
N LEU A 317 8.62 -12.43 7.80
CA LEU A 317 9.33 -11.66 8.82
C LEU A 317 8.38 -11.04 9.84
N ALA A 318 7.22 -10.57 9.39
CA ALA A 318 6.17 -10.00 10.25
C ALA A 318 5.52 -11.05 11.16
N ASP A 319 5.19 -12.20 10.58
CA ASP A 319 4.49 -13.32 11.23
C ASP A 319 5.28 -13.85 12.44
N PHE A 320 6.61 -13.70 12.45
CA PHE A 320 7.44 -14.03 13.61
C PHE A 320 7.04 -13.24 14.88
N PHE A 321 6.61 -11.99 14.71
CA PHE A 321 6.30 -11.10 15.84
C PHE A 321 4.82 -11.23 16.22
N PRO A 322 4.48 -11.19 17.52
CA PRO A 322 3.08 -11.22 17.93
C PRO A 322 2.32 -9.96 17.50
N SER A 323 1.00 -10.07 17.34
CA SER A 323 0.11 -8.94 17.09
C SER A 323 -0.99 -8.82 18.14
N GLY A 324 -1.53 -7.61 18.32
CA GLY A 324 -2.58 -7.31 19.29
C GLY A 324 -2.08 -6.92 20.68
N VAL A 325 -2.99 -6.88 21.67
CA VAL A 325 -2.73 -6.26 22.98
C VAL A 325 -2.33 -7.29 24.02
N ASN A 326 -1.20 -7.07 24.69
CA ASN A 326 -0.87 -7.81 25.90
C ASN A 326 -1.88 -7.50 27.02
N ASN A 327 -2.82 -8.42 27.27
CA ASN A 327 -3.83 -8.33 28.34
C ASN A 327 -3.26 -8.16 29.77
N GLY A 328 -1.93 -8.19 29.96
CA GLY A 328 -1.26 -8.19 31.26
C GLY A 328 -0.46 -6.94 31.63
N THR A 329 -0.18 -6.03 30.70
CA THR A 329 0.56 -4.78 31.01
C THR A 329 -0.44 -3.67 31.24
N GLY A 330 -0.67 -3.31 32.51
CA GLY A 330 -1.68 -2.34 32.92
C GLY A 330 -1.57 -1.00 32.18
N GLU A 331 -2.49 -0.76 31.25
CA GLU A 331 -2.66 0.52 30.54
C GLU A 331 -3.69 1.38 31.28
N GLY A 332 -3.20 2.21 32.19
CA GLY A 332 -3.99 3.06 33.08
C GLY A 332 -4.63 4.30 32.45
N SER A 333 -4.79 4.40 31.13
CA SER A 333 -5.25 5.64 30.49
C SER A 333 -6.03 5.45 29.19
N LEU A 334 -6.69 4.31 28.97
CA LEU A 334 -7.64 4.19 27.87
C LEU A 334 -9.02 4.73 28.25
N PRO A 335 -9.75 5.39 27.33
CA PRO A 335 -11.08 5.94 27.60
C PRO A 335 -12.05 4.91 28.15
N VAL A 336 -12.92 5.33 29.07
CA VAL A 336 -13.96 4.48 29.69
C VAL A 336 -14.84 3.78 28.63
N LEU A 337 -15.03 4.40 27.46
CA LEU A 337 -15.77 3.82 26.34
C LEU A 337 -15.06 2.60 25.73
N CYS A 338 -13.76 2.72 25.44
CA CYS A 338 -12.95 1.63 24.93
C CYS A 338 -12.79 0.50 25.97
N VAL A 339 -12.65 0.84 27.25
CA VAL A 339 -12.58 -0.14 28.36
C VAL A 339 -13.81 -1.06 28.43
N ARG A 340 -15.00 -0.60 28.01
CA ARG A 340 -16.22 -1.42 27.99
C ARG A 340 -16.33 -2.36 26.79
N LEU A 341 -15.65 -2.06 25.67
CA LEU A 341 -15.67 -2.87 24.45
C LEU A 341 -14.53 -3.90 24.40
N LYS A 342 -13.44 -3.68 25.16
CA LYS A 342 -12.19 -4.46 25.26
C LYS A 342 -12.26 -5.98 25.47
N SER A 343 -13.43 -6.59 25.62
CA SER A 343 -13.53 -8.02 25.99
C SER A 343 -13.04 -9.02 24.91
N LYS A 344 -12.44 -8.58 23.79
CA LYS A 344 -12.23 -9.46 22.61
C LYS A 344 -10.95 -9.31 21.80
N GLN A 345 -10.06 -8.33 22.00
CA GLN A 345 -8.78 -8.37 21.27
C GLN A 345 -7.92 -9.52 21.83
N ILE A 346 -7.72 -10.54 20.99
CA ILE A 346 -6.95 -11.75 21.30
C ILE A 346 -5.53 -11.52 20.78
N ILE A 347 -4.53 -11.64 21.64
CA ILE A 347 -3.13 -11.71 21.21
C ILE A 347 -3.01 -12.88 20.24
N LYS A 348 -2.61 -12.60 19.00
CA LYS A 348 -2.17 -13.65 18.09
C LYS A 348 -0.68 -13.82 18.33
N ALA A 349 -0.31 -15.00 18.83
CA ALA A 349 1.09 -15.34 19.01
C ALA A 349 1.76 -15.33 17.64
N GLY A 350 2.94 -14.73 17.56
CA GLY A 350 3.77 -14.86 16.37
C GLY A 350 4.16 -16.32 16.14
N ASP A 351 4.42 -16.68 14.89
CA ASP A 351 4.90 -17.99 14.55
C ASP A 351 6.39 -18.13 14.89
N ASN A 352 6.62 -18.63 16.11
CA ASN A 352 7.95 -19.02 16.57
C ASN A 352 8.42 -20.36 15.98
N SER A 353 7.62 -21.00 15.13
CA SER A 353 7.97 -22.25 14.42
C SER A 353 8.93 -22.03 13.25
N LEU A 354 9.34 -20.78 13.02
CA LEU A 354 10.56 -20.41 12.28
C LEU A 354 11.80 -20.99 13.00
N ASN A 355 11.98 -22.32 12.96
CA ASN A 355 13.25 -22.95 13.23
C ASN A 355 14.25 -22.42 12.19
N ASN A 356 14.93 -21.31 12.52
CA ASN A 356 15.89 -20.57 11.68
C ASN A 356 15.28 -19.75 10.52
N GLY A 357 14.23 -18.96 10.76
CA GLY A 357 13.85 -17.87 9.84
C GLY A 357 13.53 -18.31 8.41
N SER A 358 13.14 -19.56 8.22
CA SER A 358 12.80 -20.11 6.92
C SER A 358 11.70 -21.13 7.14
N ASN A 359 10.50 -20.86 6.63
CA ASN A 359 9.60 -21.96 6.36
C ASN A 359 10.15 -22.76 5.17
N ASP A 360 9.68 -24.01 5.00
CA ASP A 360 10.18 -24.96 4.00
C ASP A 360 10.28 -24.36 2.60
N TYR A 361 9.51 -23.33 2.24
CA TYR A 361 9.58 -22.66 0.95
C TYR A 361 10.88 -21.84 0.76
N VAL A 362 11.35 -21.13 1.79
CA VAL A 362 12.63 -20.40 1.72
C VAL A 362 13.78 -21.40 1.75
N THR A 363 13.73 -22.40 2.64
CA THR A 363 14.80 -23.38 2.78
C THR A 363 14.90 -24.32 1.57
N SER A 364 13.79 -24.80 1.01
CA SER A 364 13.80 -25.73 -0.15
C SER A 364 14.20 -25.08 -1.47
N ARG A 365 14.09 -23.76 -1.59
CA ARG A 365 14.46 -23.02 -2.80
C ARG A 365 15.91 -22.51 -2.76
N TYR A 366 16.51 -22.42 -1.58
CA TYR A 366 17.80 -21.75 -1.37
C TYR A 366 18.87 -22.57 -0.61
N GLN A 367 18.60 -23.82 -0.22
CA GLN A 367 19.68 -24.78 0.09
C GLN A 367 20.28 -25.34 -1.21
N THR A 368 21.38 -24.73 -1.67
CA THR A 368 22.35 -25.34 -2.60
C THR A 368 23.68 -25.55 -1.92
#